data_AF-A0A529Y291-F1
#
_entry.id   AF-A0A529Y291-F1
#
_cell.length_a   1.000
_cell.length_b   1.000
_cell.length_c   1.000
_cell.angle_alpha   90.00
_cell.angle_beta   90.00
_cell.angle_gamma   90.00
#
_symmetry.space_group_name_H-M   'P 1'
#
loop_
_entity.id
_entity.type
_entity.pdbx_description
1 polymer ?
#
loop_
_entity_poly.entity_id
_entity_poly.type
_entity_poly.pdbx_seq_one_letter_code
_entity_poly.pdbx_strand_id
1 'polypeptide(L)' 'MRKIVTSVIAGIGLALACGTSVRAQDKELTIFWAEWDPANYLQELVNDYTAETGVKVTVQT' A
#
# COMPACT_ATOMS: atom_id res chain seq x y z
N MET A 1 -0.50 42.97 -10.52
CA MET A 1 0.07 41.72 -11.08
C MET A 1 1.04 41.03 -10.12
N ARG A 2 2.07 41.69 -9.58
CA ARG A 2 3.07 41.07 -8.66
C ARG A 2 2.49 40.30 -7.47
N LYS A 3 1.46 40.86 -6.79
CA LYS A 3 0.84 40.26 -5.60
C LYS A 3 0.03 38.98 -5.87
N ILE A 4 -0.54 38.86 -7.07
CA ILE A 4 -1.34 37.69 -7.48
C ILE A 4 -0.39 36.53 -7.79
N VAL A 5 0.73 36.81 -8.47
CA VAL A 5 1.77 35.82 -8.78
C VAL A 5 2.38 35.24 -7.50
N THR A 6 2.67 36.07 -6.50
CA THR A 6 3.19 35.60 -5.20
C THR A 6 2.18 34.70 -4.47
N SER A 7 0.89 35.02 -4.53
CA SER A 7 -0.17 34.21 -3.90
C SER A 7 -0.35 32.85 -4.55
N VAL A 8 -0.22 32.75 -5.88
CA VAL A 8 -0.32 31.48 -6.60
C VAL A 8 0.85 30.55 -6.26
N ILE A 9 2.07 31.10 -6.21
CA ILE A 9 3.27 30.33 -5.85
C ILE A 9 3.17 29.79 -4.41
N ALA A 10 2.69 30.62 -3.47
CA ALA A 10 2.47 30.19 -2.09
C ALA A 10 1.41 29.09 -1.97
N GLY A 11 0.32 29.17 -2.75
CA GLY A 11 -0.74 28.16 -2.76
C GLY A 11 -0.27 26.79 -3.29
N ILE A 12 0.57 26.78 -4.33
CA ILE A 12 1.17 25.55 -4.87
C ILE A 12 2.13 24.92 -3.85
N GLY A 13 2.93 25.75 -3.16
CA GLY A 13 3.84 25.28 -2.11
C GLY A 13 3.11 24.58 -0.96
N LEU A 14 1.97 25.11 -0.53
CA LEU A 14 1.16 24.51 0.53
C LEU A 14 0.49 23.20 0.09
N ALA A 15 -0.02 23.13 -1.14
CA ALA A 15 -0.63 21.91 -1.68
C ALA A 15 0.39 20.76 -1.80
N LEU A 16 1.63 21.05 -2.19
CA LEU A 16 2.71 20.06 -2.27
C LEU A 16 3.18 19.61 -0.87
N ALA A 17 3.21 20.52 0.11
CA ALA A 17 3.59 20.20 1.48
C ALA A 17 2.55 19.33 2.20
N CYS A 18 1.26 19.48 1.88
CA CYS A 18 0.18 18.69 2.48
C CYS A 18 -0.18 17.42 1.67
N GLY A 19 0.41 17.22 0.49
CA GLY A 19 0.06 16.14 -0.44
C GLY A 19 0.80 14.81 -0.25
N THR A 20 1.71 14.70 0.72
CA THR A 20 2.47 13.46 0.94
C THR A 20 1.63 12.43 1.69
N SER A 21 0.69 11.78 1.00
CA SER A 21 0.12 10.52 1.47
C SER A 21 1.20 9.44 1.40
N VAL A 22 1.67 8.95 2.55
CA VAL A 22 2.48 7.73 2.65
C VAL A 22 1.58 6.58 2.19
N ARG A 23 1.74 6.17 0.93
CA ARG A 23 1.20 4.90 0.44
C ARG A 23 2.33 3.89 0.60
N ALA A 24 2.12 2.84 1.40
CA ALA A 24 3.02 1.69 1.41
C ALA A 24 3.07 1.16 -0.03
N GLN A 25 4.17 1.46 -0.74
CA GLN A 25 4.28 1.23 -2.18
C GLN A 25 4.36 -0.26 -2.51
N ASP A 26 4.87 -1.07 -1.58
CA ASP A 26 4.95 -2.52 -1.72
C ASP A 26 4.55 -3.14 -0.38
N LYS A 27 3.27 -3.46 -0.22
CA LYS A 27 2.81 -4.24 0.94
C LYS A 27 3.17 -5.70 0.65
N GLU A 28 4.31 -6.14 1.16
CA GLU A 28 4.68 -7.55 1.17
C GLU A 28 4.48 -8.11 2.59
N LEU A 29 3.77 -9.24 2.70
CA LEU A 29 3.53 -9.94 3.97
C LEU A 29 4.08 -11.36 3.89
N THR A 30 4.87 -11.77 4.88
CA THR A 30 5.36 -13.15 5.01
C THR A 30 4.66 -13.83 6.16
N ILE A 31 3.95 -14.93 5.89
CA ILE A 31 3.24 -15.72 6.90
C ILE A 31 4.02 -17.01 7.12
N PHE A 32 4.47 -17.26 8.35
CA PHE A 32 5.01 -18.56 8.74
C PHE A 32 3.87 -19.44 9.26
N TRP A 33 3.54 -20.49 8.52
CA TRP A 33 2.46 -21.40 8.85
C TRP A 33 2.97 -22.84 8.86
N ALA A 34 2.90 -23.49 10.02
CA ALA A 34 3.17 -24.92 10.13
C ALA A 34 1.99 -25.68 9.52
N GLU A 35 2.11 -26.08 8.26
CA GLU A 35 1.09 -26.81 7.53
C GLU A 35 0.77 -28.14 8.23
N TRP A 36 -0.46 -28.26 8.74
CA TRP A 36 -1.03 -29.53 9.18
C TRP A 36 -2.01 -30.00 8.12
N ASP A 37 -1.82 -31.21 7.60
CA ASP A 37 -2.79 -31.86 6.70
C ASP A 37 -4.15 -31.95 7.42
N PRO A 38 -5.27 -31.37 6.90
CA PRO A 38 -5.54 -30.99 5.49
C PRO A 38 -5.70 -29.47 5.23
N ALA A 39 -5.02 -28.59 5.98
CA ALA A 39 -5.23 -27.15 5.96
C ALA A 39 -4.64 -26.43 4.73
N ASN A 40 -5.11 -26.77 3.52
CA ASN A 40 -4.77 -26.10 2.26
C ASN A 40 -5.44 -24.73 2.06
N TYR A 41 -6.46 -24.41 2.88
CA TYR A 41 -7.30 -23.23 2.67
C TYR A 41 -6.56 -21.89 2.80
N LEU A 42 -5.46 -21.83 3.54
CA LEU A 42 -4.70 -20.58 3.70
C LEU A 42 -4.01 -20.14 2.41
N GLN A 43 -3.57 -21.08 1.59
CA GLN A 43 -2.97 -20.75 0.29
C GLN A 43 -4.01 -20.15 -0.65
N GLU A 44 -5.23 -20.73 -0.67
CA GLU A 44 -6.35 -20.21 -1.45
C GLU A 44 -6.78 -18.81 -0.97
N LEU A 45 -6.96 -18.62 0.33
CA LEU A 45 -7.32 -17.34 0.93
C LEU A 45 -6.28 -16.24 0.67
N VAL A 46 -4.99 -16.59 0.70
CA VAL A 46 -3.90 -15.67 0.38
C VAL A 46 -3.94 -15.25 -1.09
N ASN A 47 -4.19 -16.18 -2.01
CA ASN A 47 -4.31 -15.87 -3.43
C ASN A 47 -5.46 -14.89 -3.70
N ASP A 48 -6.63 -15.12 -3.10
CA ASP A 48 -7.79 -14.24 -3.23
C ASP A 48 -7.52 -12.85 -2.63
N TYR A 49 -6.91 -12.80 -1.45
CA TYR A 49 -6.50 -11.54 -0.82
C TYR A 49 -5.52 -10.76 -1.69
N THR A 50 -4.54 -11.42 -2.29
CA THR A 50 -3.59 -10.78 -3.22
C THR A 50 -4.30 -10.28 -4.48
N ALA A 51 -5.26 -11.02 -5.02
CA ALA A 51 -6.04 -10.60 -6.19
C ALA A 51 -6.88 -9.35 -5.92
N GLU A 52 -7.52 -9.25 -4.75
CA GLU A 52 -8.38 -8.12 -4.39
C GLU A 52 -7.60 -6.86 -3.98
N THR A 53 -6.50 -7.04 -3.24
CA THR A 53 -5.80 -5.93 -2.58
C THR A 53 -4.51 -5.50 -3.28
N GLY A 54 -3.97 -6.35 -4.17
CA GLY A 54 -2.65 -6.18 -4.77
C GLY A 54 -1.50 -6.34 -3.78
N VAL A 55 -1.78 -6.78 -2.55
CA VAL A 55 -0.78 -7.04 -1.50
C VAL A 55 -0.20 -8.41 -1.73
N LYS A 56 1.11 -8.49 -1.94
CA LYS A 56 1.80 -9.76 -2.17
C LYS A 56 2.00 -10.47 -0.84
N VAL A 57 1.48 -11.69 -0.71
CA VAL A 57 1.62 -12.48 0.52
C VAL A 57 2.30 -13.79 0.18
N THR A 58 3.34 -14.15 0.95
CA THR A 58 4.08 -15.42 0.80
C THR A 58 3.89 -16.25 2.06
N VAL A 59 3.41 -17.49 1.89
CA VAL A 59 3.31 -18.45 2.99
C VAL A 59 4.58 -19.32 2.99
N GLN A 60 5.29 -19.34 4.12
CA GLN A 60 6.46 -20.21 4.34
C GLN A 60 6.14 -21.23 5.43
N THR A 61 6.56 -22.48 5.21
CA THR A 61 6.42 -23.58 6.18
C THR A 61 7.70 -23.86 6.94
#